data_AF-R0F7R1-F1
#
_entry.id   AF-R0F7R1-F1
#
_cell.length_a   1.000
_cell.length_b   1.000
_cell.length_c   1.000
_cell.angle_alpha   90.00
_cell.angle_beta   90.00
_cell.angle_gamma   90.00
#
_symmetry.space_group_name_H-M   'P 1'
#
loop_
_entity.id
_entity.type
_entity.pdbx_description
1 polymer ?
#
loop_
_entity_poly.entity_id
_entity_poly.type
_entity_poly.pdbx_seq_one_letter_code
_entity_poly.pdbx_strand_id
1 'polypeptide(L)'
;MEDFATNLSIKANEILTTSSHEGLVTLVNNLYTRRDTEEYIKARTLYDFCISNFPNCLIIKLLKIYRFSSDELVRLRTISYLSETLTELRDRSFKISGLVLDEIKPLLISCLTVQNPRRFDTDFLRIILSDYILLLVEQDKIRAFSYFVELPYREFINPFLHKFREEVYKVLLHPEKDREGDWILALTAAVKIGIYGMDTEMRVDLTREILQNVLKSATDVVWMGMEREFLIGGIQYLESFLAKDAKWYKWSTKQCGFVAAFAYAISGVGKNTKEAAKELFVMVTKLDKYVPNSSLKLDLFHDSGVEYDRELYYQFWRCTPMEVLSSFATSGSDYKSKEIAIRRLFHALCDHKSNQWEINVSEIRDLQPLLIKCLKEEGMPENIYRVLGQVVFLVAQEMFNYEKDPWFDLWDYIASESKEEFKKAVYIFQCLTMQLEFKDLVVPAIANLLPEIHRWLDPPKELLFDNSSWVLTFTGAYCSAIHLLEIKSHAGYVKEIAHKMIDSVKELVDRGMEVGLVRRAFRDLETIVKKQWDWYMTCEYRFLKGLLRRLYIINGMEMESKVVLWRINVKIDRSVDNNFKVFPKSEFDWLNQPEPLAN
;
A
#
# COMPACT_ATOMS: atom_id res chain seq x y z
N MET A 1 57.19 -32.11 -2.45
CA MET A 1 55.89 -31.44 -2.25
C MET A 1 54.81 -32.00 -3.18
N GLU A 2 55.12 -32.30 -4.46
CA GLU A 2 54.17 -32.93 -5.40
C GLU A 2 53.65 -34.31 -4.96
N ASP A 3 54.50 -35.22 -4.44
CA ASP A 3 54.05 -36.54 -3.96
C ASP A 3 53.07 -36.48 -2.78
N PHE A 4 53.21 -35.48 -1.91
CA PHE A 4 52.33 -35.30 -0.76
C PHE A 4 50.96 -34.74 -1.18
N ALA A 5 50.94 -33.76 -2.09
CA ALA A 5 49.71 -33.21 -2.65
C ALA A 5 48.95 -34.22 -3.52
N THR A 6 49.67 -35.05 -4.29
CA THR A 6 49.08 -36.14 -5.09
C THR A 6 48.42 -37.20 -4.21
N ASN A 7 49.07 -37.58 -3.10
CA ASN A 7 48.52 -38.53 -2.12
C ASN A 7 47.28 -37.99 -1.40
N LEU A 8 47.26 -36.69 -1.07
CA LEU A 8 46.07 -36.02 -0.51
C LEU A 8 44.91 -35.96 -1.50
N SER A 9 45.18 -35.66 -2.78
CA SER A 9 44.16 -35.62 -3.84
C SER A 9 43.49 -36.98 -4.06
N ILE A 10 44.27 -38.06 -4.14
CA ILE A 10 43.76 -39.42 -4.30
C ILE A 10 42.87 -39.80 -3.11
N LYS A 11 43.35 -39.60 -1.88
CA LYS A 11 42.59 -39.91 -0.66
C LYS A 11 41.33 -39.07 -0.51
N ALA A 12 41.39 -37.78 -0.81
CA ALA A 12 40.21 -36.91 -0.79
C ALA A 12 39.16 -37.39 -1.80
N ASN A 13 39.59 -37.74 -3.01
CA ASN A 13 38.70 -38.23 -4.05
C ASN A 13 38.06 -39.58 -3.67
N GLU A 14 38.85 -40.54 -3.17
CA GLU A 14 38.36 -41.82 -2.65
C GLU A 14 37.31 -41.61 -1.54
N ILE A 15 37.61 -40.75 -0.56
CA ILE A 15 36.72 -40.48 0.57
C ILE A 15 35.46 -39.76 0.14
N LEU A 16 35.49 -38.87 -0.87
CA LEU A 16 34.34 -38.03 -1.24
C LEU A 16 33.46 -38.67 -2.33
N THR A 17 34.01 -39.46 -3.25
CA THR A 17 33.24 -40.06 -4.37
C THR A 17 32.64 -41.43 -4.07
N THR A 18 33.18 -42.16 -3.09
CA THR A 18 32.67 -43.50 -2.72
C THR A 18 31.24 -43.44 -2.17
N SER A 19 30.40 -44.45 -2.41
CA SER A 19 29.04 -44.51 -1.85
C SER A 19 29.01 -44.72 -0.33
N SER A 20 30.04 -45.36 0.22
CA SER A 20 30.24 -45.51 1.66
C SER A 20 30.55 -44.18 2.34
N HIS A 21 30.05 -44.04 3.57
CA HIS A 21 30.28 -42.90 4.45
C HIS A 21 31.44 -43.13 5.44
N GLU A 22 31.93 -44.36 5.59
CA GLU A 22 32.88 -44.76 6.65
C GLU A 22 34.20 -43.98 6.62
N GLY A 23 34.74 -43.72 5.42
CA GLY A 23 35.99 -42.97 5.27
C GLY A 23 35.90 -41.54 5.81
N LEU A 24 34.79 -40.86 5.54
CA LEU A 24 34.56 -39.50 6.03
C LEU A 24 34.19 -39.50 7.51
N VAL A 25 33.46 -40.51 8.00
CA VAL A 25 33.19 -40.69 9.44
C VAL A 25 34.50 -40.88 10.22
N THR A 26 35.40 -41.72 9.72
CA THR A 26 36.73 -41.94 10.31
C THR A 26 37.55 -40.66 10.33
N LEU A 27 37.54 -39.91 9.22
CA LEU A 27 38.19 -38.60 9.13
C LEU A 27 37.65 -37.64 10.21
N VAL A 28 36.32 -37.48 10.29
CA VAL A 28 35.64 -36.63 11.27
C VAL A 28 35.94 -37.04 12.71
N ASN A 29 35.99 -38.34 12.99
CA ASN A 29 36.33 -38.86 14.32
C ASN A 29 37.78 -38.54 14.73
N ASN A 30 38.72 -38.67 13.79
CA ASN A 30 40.13 -38.35 14.03
C ASN A 30 40.34 -36.85 14.26
N LEU A 31 39.47 -35.99 13.75
CA LEU A 31 39.52 -34.55 14.06
C LEU A 31 39.14 -34.22 15.53
N TYR A 32 38.65 -35.19 16.30
CA TYR A 32 38.37 -35.05 17.74
C TYR A 32 39.41 -35.74 18.64
N THR A 33 40.50 -36.29 18.09
CA THR A 33 41.64 -36.75 18.89
C THR A 33 42.47 -35.56 19.38
N ARG A 34 43.42 -35.80 20.29
CA ARG A 34 44.24 -34.70 20.84
C ARG A 34 45.07 -34.06 19.73
N ARG A 35 45.20 -32.72 19.78
CA ARG A 35 45.80 -31.91 18.70
C ARG A 35 47.27 -32.24 18.38
N ASP A 36 47.95 -32.88 19.32
CA ASP A 36 49.35 -33.33 19.24
C ASP A 36 49.51 -34.74 18.62
N THR A 37 48.41 -35.44 18.35
CA THR A 37 48.44 -36.78 17.73
C THR A 37 48.69 -36.73 16.23
N GLU A 38 49.40 -37.72 15.71
CA GLU A 38 49.67 -37.85 14.27
C GLU A 38 48.36 -38.03 13.48
N GLU A 39 47.38 -38.72 14.08
CA GLU A 39 46.04 -38.91 13.54
C GLU A 39 45.30 -37.57 13.36
N TYR A 40 45.37 -36.67 14.34
CA TYR A 40 44.74 -35.34 14.25
C TYR A 40 45.40 -34.51 13.15
N ILE A 41 46.73 -34.46 13.11
CA ILE A 41 47.46 -33.63 12.13
C ILE A 41 47.16 -34.11 10.70
N LYS A 42 47.17 -35.42 10.47
CA LYS A 42 46.83 -36.02 9.16
C LYS A 42 45.37 -35.75 8.79
N ALA A 43 44.44 -35.93 9.73
CA ALA A 43 43.03 -35.69 9.52
C ALA A 43 42.75 -34.22 9.20
N ARG A 44 43.33 -33.28 9.96
CA ARG A 44 43.18 -31.84 9.74
C ARG A 44 43.72 -31.42 8.39
N THR A 45 44.94 -31.87 8.05
CA THR A 45 45.54 -31.57 6.74
C THR A 45 44.67 -32.05 5.57
N LEU A 46 44.12 -33.27 5.67
CA LEU A 46 43.24 -33.82 4.62
C LEU A 46 41.89 -33.09 4.59
N TYR A 47 41.35 -32.71 5.74
CA TYR A 47 40.10 -31.96 5.83
C TYR A 47 40.20 -30.55 5.23
N ASP A 48 41.25 -29.79 5.57
CA ASP A 48 41.51 -28.46 5.02
C ASP A 48 41.76 -28.52 3.50
N PHE A 49 42.40 -29.60 3.03
CA PHE A 49 42.55 -29.87 1.60
C PHE A 49 41.20 -30.13 0.92
N CYS A 50 40.31 -30.93 1.53
CA CYS A 50 38.95 -31.16 1.02
C CYS A 50 38.12 -29.88 0.96
N ILE A 51 38.20 -29.01 1.97
CA ILE A 51 37.51 -27.70 1.97
C ILE A 51 37.99 -26.84 0.81
N SER A 52 39.31 -26.81 0.59
CA SER A 52 39.91 -25.92 -0.41
C SER A 52 39.69 -26.39 -1.85
N ASN A 53 39.59 -27.70 -2.09
CA ASN A 53 39.57 -28.27 -3.45
C ASN A 53 38.26 -28.96 -3.83
N PHE A 54 37.51 -29.51 -2.85
CA PHE A 54 36.28 -30.29 -3.09
C PHE A 54 35.10 -29.89 -2.17
N PRO A 55 34.84 -28.60 -1.94
CA PRO A 55 33.85 -28.15 -0.94
C PRO A 55 32.43 -28.63 -1.25
N ASN A 56 32.03 -28.64 -2.52
CA ASN A 56 30.72 -29.11 -2.96
C ASN A 56 30.44 -30.57 -2.55
N CYS A 57 31.40 -31.46 -2.81
CA CYS A 57 31.28 -32.88 -2.49
C CYS A 57 31.32 -33.11 -0.97
N LEU A 58 32.17 -32.36 -0.27
CA LEU A 58 32.28 -32.41 1.18
C LEU A 58 30.96 -32.02 1.86
N ILE A 59 30.34 -30.92 1.46
CA ILE A 59 29.05 -30.45 2.01
C ILE A 59 27.95 -31.51 1.84
N ILE A 60 27.77 -32.05 0.61
CA ILE A 60 26.76 -33.07 0.34
C ILE A 60 27.00 -34.29 1.23
N LYS A 61 28.24 -34.74 1.36
CA LYS A 61 28.56 -35.96 2.08
C LYS A 61 28.40 -35.80 3.59
N LEU A 62 28.79 -34.66 4.16
CA LEU A 62 28.52 -34.32 5.56
C LEU A 62 27.01 -34.26 5.83
N LEU A 63 26.21 -33.66 4.94
CA LEU A 63 24.74 -33.63 5.07
C LEU A 63 24.13 -35.04 5.02
N LYS A 64 24.59 -35.91 4.10
CA LYS A 64 24.14 -37.30 4.00
C LYS A 64 24.48 -38.09 5.26
N ILE A 65 25.70 -37.95 5.79
CA ILE A 65 26.12 -38.61 7.04
C ILE A 65 25.24 -38.16 8.20
N TYR A 66 25.02 -36.85 8.36
CA TYR A 66 24.16 -36.33 9.40
C TYR A 66 22.72 -36.86 9.29
N ARG A 67 22.19 -36.96 8.07
CA ARG A 67 20.81 -37.39 7.81
C ARG A 67 20.56 -38.88 8.03
N PHE A 68 21.52 -39.71 7.64
CA PHE A 68 21.35 -41.16 7.52
C PHE A 68 22.13 -41.98 8.57
N SER A 69 23.06 -41.37 9.33
CA SER A 69 23.76 -42.07 10.41
C SER A 69 22.81 -42.41 11.56
N SER A 70 22.91 -43.63 12.08
CA SER A 70 22.26 -44.04 13.33
C SER A 70 23.11 -43.72 14.57
N ASP A 71 24.42 -43.45 14.40
CA ASP A 71 25.33 -43.10 15.49
C ASP A 71 25.20 -41.60 15.83
N GLU A 72 24.85 -41.34 17.08
CA GLU A 72 24.62 -40.00 17.60
C GLU A 72 25.89 -39.14 17.66
N LEU A 73 27.00 -39.71 18.11
CA LEU A 73 28.27 -38.99 18.22
C LEU A 73 28.78 -38.60 16.83
N VAL A 74 28.64 -39.50 15.86
CA VAL A 74 28.98 -39.23 14.47
C VAL A 74 28.12 -38.10 13.91
N ARG A 75 26.81 -38.10 14.18
CA ARG A 75 25.90 -37.01 13.74
C ARG A 75 26.34 -35.65 14.32
N LEU A 76 26.63 -35.59 15.61
CA LEU A 76 27.05 -34.35 16.29
C LEU A 76 28.39 -33.81 15.74
N ARG A 77 29.37 -34.69 15.57
CA ARG A 77 30.69 -34.31 15.03
C ARG A 77 30.59 -33.83 13.59
N THR A 78 29.80 -34.53 12.78
CA THR A 78 29.58 -34.21 11.36
C THR A 78 28.90 -32.86 11.20
N ILE A 79 27.87 -32.59 12.01
CA ILE A 79 27.13 -31.32 11.90
C ILE A 79 27.97 -30.12 12.39
N SER A 80 28.83 -30.32 13.39
CA SER A 80 29.79 -29.31 13.84
C SER A 80 30.79 -28.94 12.74
N TYR A 81 31.35 -29.94 12.05
CA TYR A 81 32.30 -29.72 10.97
C TYR A 81 31.66 -29.18 9.69
N LEU A 82 30.41 -29.53 9.41
CA LEU A 82 29.62 -28.91 8.34
C LEU A 82 29.42 -27.41 8.61
N SER A 83 29.11 -27.03 9.86
CA SER A 83 29.02 -25.63 10.26
C SER A 83 30.33 -24.88 10.06
N GLU A 84 31.46 -25.44 10.51
CA GLU A 84 32.80 -24.87 10.32
C GLU A 84 33.13 -24.68 8.83
N THR A 85 32.81 -25.69 8.01
CA THR A 85 33.04 -25.65 6.56
C THR A 85 32.28 -24.52 5.88
N LEU A 86 30.99 -24.35 6.21
CA LEU A 86 30.17 -23.30 5.61
C LEU A 86 30.64 -21.90 6.02
N THR A 87 31.05 -21.73 7.28
CA THR A 87 31.67 -20.50 7.77
C THR A 87 32.95 -20.17 7.00
N GLU A 88 33.86 -21.15 6.84
CA GLU A 88 35.12 -20.95 6.11
C GLU A 88 34.91 -20.63 4.62
N LEU A 89 33.93 -21.29 3.98
CA LEU A 89 33.59 -21.03 2.58
C LEU A 89 32.96 -19.65 2.38
N ARG A 90 32.15 -19.18 3.32
CA ARG A 90 31.62 -17.81 3.33
C ARG A 90 32.74 -16.78 3.45
N ASP A 91 33.67 -16.98 4.37
CA ASP A 91 34.78 -16.04 4.59
C ASP A 91 35.71 -15.95 3.36
N ARG A 92 35.75 -17.01 2.55
CA ARG A 92 36.45 -17.05 1.26
C ARG A 92 35.62 -16.62 0.05
N SER A 93 34.36 -16.22 0.25
CA SER A 93 33.39 -15.90 -0.80
C SER A 93 33.26 -17.00 -1.87
N PHE A 94 33.34 -18.27 -1.46
CA PHE A 94 33.31 -19.41 -2.36
C PHE A 94 31.93 -19.59 -3.03
N LYS A 95 31.92 -19.81 -4.35
CA LYS A 95 30.70 -20.03 -5.13
C LYS A 95 30.34 -21.51 -5.22
N ILE A 96 29.20 -21.90 -4.64
CA ILE A 96 28.69 -23.27 -4.76
C ILE A 96 28.17 -23.49 -6.18
N SER A 97 28.45 -24.65 -6.76
CA SER A 97 27.99 -24.99 -8.11
C SER A 97 26.47 -25.10 -8.16
N GLY A 98 25.84 -24.53 -9.19
CA GLY A 98 24.38 -24.59 -9.38
C GLY A 98 23.81 -26.02 -9.36
N LEU A 99 24.50 -26.98 -9.98
CA LEU A 99 24.09 -28.40 -10.00
C LEU A 99 24.09 -29.03 -8.60
N VAL A 100 24.99 -28.58 -7.74
CA VAL A 100 25.16 -29.10 -6.37
C VAL A 100 24.11 -28.51 -5.43
N LEU A 101 23.66 -27.28 -5.68
CA LEU A 101 22.57 -26.65 -4.91
C LEU A 101 21.28 -27.48 -5.01
N ASP A 102 20.96 -28.00 -6.19
CA ASP A 102 19.76 -28.81 -6.43
C ASP A 102 19.79 -30.14 -5.64
N GLU A 103 20.98 -30.67 -5.34
CA GLU A 103 21.15 -31.82 -4.44
C GLU A 103 21.12 -31.44 -2.96
N ILE A 104 21.71 -30.29 -2.61
CA ILE A 104 21.77 -29.82 -1.21
C ILE A 104 20.38 -29.43 -0.69
N LYS A 105 19.55 -28.76 -1.51
CA LYS A 105 18.20 -28.28 -1.12
C LYS A 105 17.32 -29.38 -0.50
N PRO A 106 17.01 -30.49 -1.20
CA PRO A 106 16.14 -31.53 -0.66
C PRO A 106 16.77 -32.22 0.56
N LEU A 107 18.10 -32.37 0.60
CA LEU A 107 18.80 -32.95 1.75
C LEU A 107 18.66 -32.07 2.99
N LEU A 108 18.88 -30.76 2.84
CA LEU A 108 18.74 -29.78 3.92
C LEU A 108 17.30 -29.72 4.45
N ILE A 109 16.30 -29.67 3.55
CA ILE A 109 14.88 -29.73 3.93
C ILE A 109 14.56 -31.05 4.65
N SER A 110 15.10 -32.18 4.16
CA SER A 110 14.93 -33.49 4.80
C SER A 110 15.53 -33.53 6.21
N CYS A 111 16.68 -32.88 6.44
CA CYS A 111 17.28 -32.74 7.76
C CYS A 111 16.41 -31.90 8.72
N LEU A 112 15.77 -30.83 8.22
CA LEU A 112 14.95 -29.91 9.01
C LEU A 112 13.54 -30.46 9.33
N THR A 113 13.06 -31.42 8.56
CA THR A 113 11.72 -32.03 8.69
C THR A 113 11.69 -33.29 9.56
N VAL A 114 12.84 -33.72 10.09
CA VAL A 114 12.90 -34.83 11.06
C VAL A 114 12.08 -34.49 12.31
N GLN A 115 11.20 -35.41 12.74
CA GLN A 115 10.41 -35.24 13.95
C GLN A 115 11.31 -35.39 15.20
N ASN A 116 11.21 -34.45 16.14
CA ASN A 116 11.99 -34.39 17.39
C ASN A 116 13.53 -34.32 17.23
N PRO A 117 14.07 -33.31 16.53
CA PRO A 117 15.51 -33.08 16.56
C PRO A 117 15.92 -32.69 18.00
N ARG A 118 17.07 -33.20 18.47
CA ARG A 118 17.60 -32.80 19.79
C ARG A 118 17.93 -31.29 19.77
N ARG A 119 17.91 -30.64 20.93
CA ARG A 119 18.21 -29.20 21.05
C ARG A 119 19.56 -28.81 20.42
N PHE A 120 20.59 -29.64 20.60
CA PHE A 120 21.91 -29.43 20.00
C PHE A 120 21.92 -29.54 18.47
N ASP A 121 21.19 -30.50 17.90
CA ASP A 121 21.02 -30.64 16.45
C ASP A 121 20.36 -29.40 15.85
N THR A 122 19.41 -28.84 16.59
CA THR A 122 18.66 -27.63 16.24
C THR A 122 19.60 -26.42 16.17
N ASP A 123 20.51 -26.26 17.12
CA ASP A 123 21.48 -25.15 17.13
C ASP A 123 22.49 -25.20 15.98
N PHE A 124 22.98 -26.39 15.60
CA PHE A 124 23.89 -26.50 14.45
C PHE A 124 23.16 -26.37 13.10
N LEU A 125 21.97 -26.98 12.96
CA LEU A 125 21.16 -26.82 11.75
C LEU A 125 20.78 -25.35 11.51
N ARG A 126 20.58 -24.58 12.58
CA ARG A 126 20.40 -23.13 12.53
C ARG A 126 21.57 -22.42 11.86
N ILE A 127 22.79 -22.70 12.32
CA ILE A 127 23.99 -22.03 11.83
C ILE A 127 24.25 -22.42 10.38
N ILE A 128 24.11 -23.71 10.04
CA ILE A 128 24.27 -24.24 8.68
C ILE A 128 23.27 -23.59 7.72
N LEU A 129 21.99 -23.52 8.11
CA LEU A 129 20.95 -22.92 7.29
C LEU A 129 21.20 -21.42 7.08
N SER A 130 21.63 -20.74 8.14
CA SER A 130 22.00 -19.33 8.10
C SER A 130 23.15 -19.06 7.15
N ASP A 131 24.27 -19.78 7.32
CA ASP A 131 25.48 -19.60 6.52
C ASP A 131 25.22 -19.96 5.06
N TYR A 132 24.43 -20.99 4.80
CA TYR A 132 24.05 -21.39 3.45
C TYR A 132 23.15 -20.35 2.75
N ILE A 133 22.12 -19.83 3.44
CA ILE A 133 21.29 -18.76 2.86
C ILE A 133 22.10 -17.50 2.63
N LEU A 134 22.95 -17.08 3.58
CA LEU A 134 23.80 -15.90 3.40
C LEU A 134 24.71 -16.03 2.19
N LEU A 135 25.31 -17.22 2.03
CA LEU A 135 26.16 -17.52 0.88
C LEU A 135 25.38 -17.50 -0.44
N LEU A 136 24.13 -17.98 -0.45
CA LEU A 136 23.24 -17.87 -1.61
C LEU A 136 22.82 -16.43 -1.92
N VAL A 137 22.51 -15.63 -0.91
CA VAL A 137 22.12 -14.22 -1.06
C VAL A 137 23.21 -13.40 -1.76
N GLU A 138 24.48 -13.69 -1.47
CA GLU A 138 25.64 -13.04 -2.11
C GLU A 138 25.82 -13.45 -3.57
N GLN A 139 25.29 -14.61 -3.98
CA GLN A 139 25.55 -15.21 -5.29
C GLN A 139 24.38 -15.07 -6.26
N ASP A 140 23.18 -15.42 -5.80
CA ASP A 140 21.94 -15.48 -6.57
C ASP A 140 20.75 -15.22 -5.63
N LYS A 141 20.37 -13.94 -5.54
CA LYS A 141 19.35 -13.44 -4.61
C LYS A 141 17.99 -14.08 -4.85
N ILE A 142 17.59 -14.25 -6.13
CA ILE A 142 16.29 -14.82 -6.50
C ILE A 142 16.22 -16.29 -6.08
N ARG A 143 17.30 -17.04 -6.32
CA ARG A 143 17.40 -18.42 -5.84
C ARG A 143 17.39 -18.49 -4.31
N ALA A 144 18.05 -17.57 -3.62
CA ALA A 144 17.98 -17.48 -2.16
C ALA A 144 16.53 -17.26 -1.68
N PHE A 145 15.75 -16.41 -2.35
CA PHE A 145 14.34 -16.19 -2.03
C PHE A 145 13.51 -17.47 -2.23
N SER A 146 13.70 -18.19 -3.34
CA SER A 146 13.03 -19.47 -3.61
C SER A 146 13.31 -20.50 -2.52
N TYR A 147 14.56 -20.61 -2.08
CA TYR A 147 14.94 -21.52 -1.00
C TYR A 147 14.27 -21.13 0.31
N PHE A 148 14.33 -19.86 0.68
CA PHE A 148 13.73 -19.36 1.92
C PHE A 148 12.21 -19.59 1.98
N VAL A 149 11.52 -19.35 0.87
CA VAL A 149 10.07 -19.55 0.74
C VAL A 149 9.67 -21.02 0.95
N GLU A 150 10.56 -21.98 0.76
CA GLU A 150 10.29 -23.40 1.02
C GLU A 150 10.66 -23.88 2.44
N LEU A 151 11.40 -23.07 3.22
CA LEU A 151 11.87 -23.49 4.54
C LEU A 151 10.76 -23.58 5.60
N PRO A 152 10.85 -24.51 6.57
CA PRO A 152 9.90 -24.58 7.68
C PRO A 152 10.08 -23.43 8.69
N TYR A 153 8.97 -22.98 9.30
CA TYR A 153 9.00 -21.98 10.38
C TYR A 153 9.66 -22.54 11.64
N ARG A 154 10.91 -22.15 11.90
CA ARG A 154 11.65 -22.44 13.13
C ARG A 154 12.60 -21.30 13.46
N GLU A 155 13.10 -21.24 14.69
CA GLU A 155 13.99 -20.22 15.29
C GLU A 155 15.33 -19.95 14.55
N PHE A 156 15.49 -20.52 13.35
CA PHE A 156 16.72 -20.54 12.58
C PHE A 156 17.01 -19.27 11.80
N ILE A 157 16.02 -18.37 11.68
CA ILE A 157 16.03 -17.28 10.69
C ILE A 157 16.80 -16.04 11.19
N ASN A 158 16.85 -15.81 12.50
CA ASN A 158 17.41 -14.58 13.08
C ASN A 158 18.85 -14.21 12.65
N PRO A 159 19.82 -15.16 12.53
CA PRO A 159 21.21 -14.78 12.29
C PRO A 159 21.48 -14.21 10.89
N PHE A 160 20.66 -14.55 9.88
CA PHE A 160 20.82 -14.05 8.52
C PHE A 160 19.73 -13.06 8.08
N LEU A 161 18.69 -12.89 8.89
CA LEU A 161 17.48 -12.20 8.45
C LEU A 161 17.75 -10.75 8.00
N HIS A 162 18.62 -10.03 8.69
CA HIS A 162 18.92 -8.64 8.34
C HIS A 162 19.41 -8.49 6.89
N LYS A 163 20.49 -9.21 6.54
CA LYS A 163 21.06 -9.16 5.19
C LYS A 163 20.11 -9.71 4.13
N PHE A 164 19.41 -10.80 4.44
CA PHE A 164 18.42 -11.37 3.54
C PHE A 164 17.27 -10.39 3.26
N ARG A 165 16.77 -9.71 4.30
CA ARG A 165 15.71 -8.69 4.19
C ARG A 165 16.11 -7.51 3.32
N GLU A 166 17.33 -6.99 3.48
CA GLU A 166 17.82 -5.89 2.64
C GLU A 166 17.80 -6.25 1.15
N GLU A 167 18.18 -7.48 0.79
CA GLU A 167 18.12 -7.93 -0.60
C GLU A 167 16.68 -8.12 -1.09
N VAL A 168 15.78 -8.64 -0.25
CA VAL A 168 14.33 -8.71 -0.57
C VAL A 168 13.78 -7.31 -0.87
N TYR A 169 14.15 -6.30 -0.07
CA TYR A 169 13.67 -4.93 -0.27
C TYR A 169 14.26 -4.26 -1.51
N LYS A 170 15.49 -4.58 -1.90
CA LYS A 170 16.07 -4.06 -3.16
C LYS A 170 15.25 -4.48 -4.38
N VAL A 171 14.69 -5.69 -4.37
CA VAL A 171 13.80 -6.19 -5.44
C VAL A 171 12.39 -5.60 -5.31
N LEU A 172 11.83 -5.55 -4.08
CA LEU A 172 10.49 -5.01 -3.87
C LEU A 172 10.39 -3.51 -4.20
N LEU A 173 11.36 -2.70 -3.80
CA LEU A 173 11.30 -1.24 -3.93
C LEU A 173 11.72 -0.72 -5.33
N HIS A 174 12.12 -1.62 -6.23
CA HIS A 174 12.48 -1.29 -7.62
C HIS A 174 11.77 -2.20 -8.63
N PRO A 175 10.42 -2.27 -8.62
CA PRO A 175 9.66 -3.17 -9.50
C PRO A 175 9.93 -2.93 -10.99
N GLU A 176 10.45 -1.77 -11.39
CA GLU A 176 10.82 -1.44 -12.76
C GLU A 176 12.10 -2.13 -13.27
N LYS A 177 12.93 -2.68 -12.36
CA LYS A 177 14.23 -3.29 -12.70
C LYS A 177 14.19 -4.81 -12.78
N ASP A 178 13.17 -5.41 -12.19
CA ASP A 178 13.07 -6.86 -11.98
C ASP A 178 11.90 -7.46 -12.77
N ARG A 179 11.96 -8.77 -13.03
CA ARG A 179 10.86 -9.47 -13.72
C ARG A 179 9.71 -9.69 -12.76
N GLU A 180 8.49 -9.83 -13.30
CA GLU A 180 7.27 -10.14 -12.52
C GLU A 180 7.50 -11.28 -11.51
N GLY A 181 8.05 -12.40 -11.98
CA GLY A 181 8.31 -13.57 -11.12
C GLY A 181 9.29 -13.29 -9.97
N ASP A 182 10.29 -12.44 -10.20
CA ASP A 182 11.30 -12.08 -9.19
C ASP A 182 10.66 -11.20 -8.10
N TRP A 183 9.82 -10.25 -8.51
CA TRP A 183 9.06 -9.40 -7.60
C TRP A 183 8.03 -10.18 -6.78
N ILE A 184 7.27 -11.10 -7.41
CA ILE A 184 6.31 -11.97 -6.72
C ILE A 184 7.02 -12.85 -5.69
N LEU A 185 8.21 -13.35 -6.03
CA LEU A 185 8.99 -14.16 -5.12
C LEU A 185 9.53 -13.34 -3.92
N ALA A 186 9.98 -12.11 -4.17
CA ALA A 186 10.38 -11.18 -3.12
C ALA A 186 9.21 -10.79 -2.21
N LEU A 187 8.01 -10.56 -2.77
CA LEU A 187 6.77 -10.32 -2.01
C LEU A 187 6.46 -11.51 -1.10
N THR A 188 6.54 -12.72 -1.65
CA THR A 188 6.27 -13.96 -0.90
C THR A 188 7.28 -14.15 0.23
N ALA A 189 8.56 -13.90 -0.03
CA ALA A 189 9.60 -13.94 0.99
C ALA A 189 9.35 -12.91 2.09
N ALA A 190 9.01 -11.66 1.75
CA ALA A 190 8.73 -10.60 2.73
C ALA A 190 7.56 -10.96 3.64
N VAL A 191 6.42 -11.37 3.07
CA VAL A 191 5.24 -11.77 3.87
C VAL A 191 5.56 -12.97 4.76
N LYS A 192 6.34 -13.93 4.26
CA LYS A 192 6.80 -15.08 5.06
C LYS A 192 7.67 -14.66 6.25
N ILE A 193 8.58 -13.70 6.07
CA ILE A 193 9.37 -13.12 7.18
C ILE A 193 8.43 -12.48 8.20
N GLY A 194 7.42 -11.73 7.76
CA GLY A 194 6.44 -11.10 8.66
C GLY A 194 5.66 -12.11 9.49
N ILE A 195 5.21 -13.21 8.87
CA ILE A 195 4.56 -14.33 9.59
C ILE A 195 5.51 -14.94 10.62
N TYR A 196 6.78 -15.15 10.26
CA TYR A 196 7.78 -15.66 11.21
C TYR A 196 7.99 -14.70 12.40
N GLY A 197 7.99 -13.39 12.17
CA GLY A 197 8.14 -12.38 13.21
C GLY A 197 7.03 -12.38 14.26
N MET A 198 5.87 -12.97 14.00
CA MET A 198 4.73 -12.96 14.92
C MET A 198 4.86 -13.92 16.12
N ASP A 199 5.63 -15.00 15.97
CA ASP A 199 5.78 -16.06 16.98
C ASP A 199 7.16 -16.05 17.66
N THR A 200 8.02 -15.11 17.32
CA THR A 200 9.36 -14.96 17.90
C THR A 200 9.45 -13.68 18.74
N GLU A 201 10.47 -13.55 19.59
CA GLU A 201 10.85 -12.27 20.23
C GLU A 201 11.42 -11.27 19.20
N MET A 202 10.95 -11.31 17.96
CA MET A 202 11.21 -10.25 17.01
C MET A 202 10.49 -8.99 17.47
N ARG A 203 11.20 -7.85 17.36
CA ARG A 203 10.59 -6.55 17.62
C ARG A 203 9.38 -6.40 16.73
N VAL A 204 8.24 -6.04 17.33
CA VAL A 204 7.00 -5.69 16.61
C VAL A 204 7.28 -4.69 15.48
N ASP A 205 8.29 -3.85 15.67
CA ASP A 205 8.81 -2.89 14.70
C ASP A 205 9.23 -3.51 13.37
N LEU A 206 9.84 -4.70 13.39
CA LEU A 206 10.35 -5.38 12.20
C LEU A 206 9.22 -5.94 11.32
N THR A 207 8.22 -6.55 11.95
CA THR A 207 7.03 -7.10 11.25
C THR A 207 6.24 -5.98 10.55
N ARG A 208 6.31 -4.78 11.11
CA ARG A 208 5.71 -3.55 10.60
C ARG A 208 6.51 -2.90 9.49
N GLU A 209 7.83 -2.81 9.64
CA GLU A 209 8.75 -2.38 8.57
C GLU A 209 8.52 -3.23 7.30
N ILE A 210 8.34 -4.54 7.45
CA ILE A 210 8.02 -5.46 6.35
C ILE A 210 6.70 -5.08 5.69
N LEU A 211 5.64 -4.90 6.48
CA LEU A 211 4.31 -4.56 5.97
C LEU A 211 4.32 -3.22 5.21
N GLN A 212 5.01 -2.21 5.75
CA GLN A 212 5.15 -0.90 5.11
C GLN A 212 5.91 -0.96 3.78
N ASN A 213 7.05 -1.65 3.74
CA ASN A 213 7.83 -1.77 2.50
C ASN A 213 7.06 -2.53 1.42
N VAL A 214 6.32 -3.57 1.80
CA VAL A 214 5.44 -4.31 0.88
C VAL A 214 4.31 -3.41 0.36
N LEU A 215 3.65 -2.63 1.23
CA LEU A 215 2.55 -1.73 0.82
C LEU A 215 3.05 -0.58 -0.06
N LYS A 216 4.21 0.00 0.26
CA LYS A 216 4.86 1.01 -0.56
C LYS A 216 5.16 0.45 -1.96
N SER A 217 5.82 -0.69 -2.02
CA SER A 217 6.10 -1.42 -3.26
C SER A 217 4.83 -1.69 -4.08
N ALA A 218 3.77 -2.17 -3.43
CA ALA A 218 2.48 -2.40 -4.09
C ALA A 218 1.84 -1.11 -4.62
N THR A 219 1.98 0.01 -3.90
CA THR A 219 1.50 1.32 -4.33
C THR A 219 2.28 1.81 -5.54
N ASP A 220 3.60 1.63 -5.55
CA ASP A 220 4.48 2.01 -6.65
C ASP A 220 4.13 1.18 -7.92
N VAL A 221 3.91 -0.13 -7.77
CA VAL A 221 3.44 -1.01 -8.86
C VAL A 221 2.11 -0.54 -9.46
N VAL A 222 1.15 -0.11 -8.61
CA VAL A 222 -0.14 0.44 -9.06
C VAL A 222 0.06 1.78 -9.77
N TRP A 223 0.89 2.65 -9.22
CA TRP A 223 1.22 3.95 -9.81
C TRP A 223 1.85 3.81 -11.20
N MET A 224 2.71 2.79 -11.38
CA MET A 224 3.34 2.45 -12.65
C MET A 224 2.41 1.74 -13.64
N GLY A 225 1.15 1.46 -13.28
CA GLY A 225 0.17 0.81 -14.15
C GLY A 225 0.35 -0.71 -14.29
N MET A 226 1.18 -1.33 -13.45
CA MET A 226 1.51 -2.76 -13.49
C MET A 226 0.63 -3.60 -12.53
N GLU A 227 -0.51 -3.06 -12.08
CA GLU A 227 -1.39 -3.65 -11.05
C GLU A 227 -1.80 -5.10 -11.37
N ARG A 228 -2.11 -5.41 -12.63
CA ARG A 228 -2.65 -6.73 -13.01
C ARG A 228 -1.60 -7.84 -12.96
N GLU A 229 -0.44 -7.58 -13.56
CA GLU A 229 0.63 -8.59 -13.73
C GLU A 229 1.37 -8.80 -12.40
N PHE A 230 1.77 -7.72 -11.74
CA PHE A 230 2.58 -7.82 -10.53
C PHE A 230 1.71 -7.99 -9.28
N LEU A 231 0.79 -7.04 -9.02
CA LEU A 231 0.11 -6.99 -7.73
C LEU A 231 -1.00 -8.05 -7.61
N ILE A 232 -1.91 -8.13 -8.60
CA ILE A 232 -2.99 -9.13 -8.57
C ILE A 232 -2.42 -10.53 -8.73
N GLY A 233 -1.55 -10.76 -9.73
CA GLY A 233 -0.86 -12.04 -9.92
C GLY A 233 -0.06 -12.47 -8.70
N GLY A 234 0.67 -11.54 -8.08
CA GLY A 234 1.42 -11.78 -6.85
C GLY A 234 0.55 -12.14 -5.65
N ILE A 235 -0.58 -11.46 -5.46
CA ILE A 235 -1.53 -11.78 -4.38
C ILE A 235 -2.15 -13.17 -4.57
N GLN A 236 -2.51 -13.53 -5.80
CA GLN A 236 -3.05 -14.86 -6.11
C GLN A 236 -2.02 -15.97 -5.87
N TYR A 237 -0.77 -15.74 -6.30
CA TYR A 237 0.32 -16.66 -6.00
C TYR A 237 0.52 -16.81 -4.49
N LEU A 238 0.56 -15.68 -3.77
CA LEU A 238 0.73 -15.64 -2.33
C LEU A 238 -0.39 -16.39 -1.60
N GLU A 239 -1.65 -16.24 -2.01
CA GLU A 239 -2.78 -16.99 -1.46
C GLU A 239 -2.55 -18.50 -1.56
N SER A 240 -2.22 -18.98 -2.75
CA SER A 240 -2.00 -20.41 -3.00
C SER A 240 -0.82 -20.98 -2.21
N PHE A 241 0.23 -20.17 -2.02
CA PHE A 241 1.40 -20.50 -1.22
C PHE A 241 1.04 -20.57 0.26
N LEU A 242 0.44 -19.51 0.79
CA LEU A 242 0.08 -19.37 2.20
C LEU A 242 -0.93 -20.44 2.66
N ALA A 243 -1.86 -20.84 1.79
CA ALA A 243 -2.81 -21.92 2.09
C ALA A 243 -2.11 -23.27 2.32
N LYS A 244 -1.10 -23.60 1.50
CA LYS A 244 -0.28 -24.82 1.67
C LYS A 244 0.56 -24.73 2.92
N ASP A 245 1.17 -23.57 3.11
CA ASP A 245 2.08 -23.28 4.20
C ASP A 245 1.37 -23.36 5.58
N ALA A 246 0.21 -22.71 5.72
CA ALA A 246 -0.62 -22.76 6.91
C ALA A 246 -1.04 -24.19 7.29
N LYS A 247 -1.33 -25.03 6.28
CA LYS A 247 -1.70 -26.44 6.47
C LYS A 247 -0.52 -27.27 7.01
N TRP A 248 0.70 -27.02 6.52
CA TRP A 248 1.89 -27.76 6.94
C TRP A 248 2.41 -27.30 8.31
N TYR A 249 2.34 -26.01 8.61
CA TYR A 249 3.00 -25.43 9.78
C TYR A 249 2.06 -25.01 10.92
N LYS A 250 0.74 -25.21 10.78
CA LYS A 250 -0.26 -25.03 11.85
C LYS A 250 -0.20 -23.67 12.55
N TRP A 251 -0.31 -22.59 11.76
CA TRP A 251 -0.11 -21.21 12.20
C TRP A 251 -0.76 -20.83 13.54
N SER A 252 -0.13 -19.90 14.26
CA SER A 252 -0.69 -19.31 15.48
C SER A 252 -1.76 -18.25 15.18
N THR A 253 -2.52 -17.87 16.20
CA THR A 253 -3.48 -16.76 16.11
C THR A 253 -2.80 -15.44 15.71
N LYS A 254 -1.56 -15.20 16.15
CA LYS A 254 -0.80 -13.99 15.80
C LYS A 254 -0.41 -13.99 14.33
N GLN A 255 0.03 -15.14 13.81
CA GLN A 255 0.37 -15.34 12.40
C GLN A 255 -0.85 -15.13 11.50
N CYS A 256 -1.99 -15.73 11.86
CA CYS A 256 -3.25 -15.47 11.17
C CYS A 256 -3.63 -13.98 11.23
N GLY A 257 -3.47 -13.34 12.39
CA GLY A 257 -3.72 -11.90 12.55
C GLY A 257 -2.88 -11.02 11.63
N PHE A 258 -1.59 -11.33 11.46
CA PHE A 258 -0.71 -10.60 10.54
C PHE A 258 -1.15 -10.72 9.08
N VAL A 259 -1.46 -11.92 8.60
CA VAL A 259 -1.91 -12.11 7.21
C VAL A 259 -3.26 -11.44 6.97
N ALA A 260 -4.16 -11.46 7.96
CA ALA A 260 -5.43 -10.72 7.88
C ALA A 260 -5.21 -9.20 7.81
N ALA A 261 -4.27 -8.66 8.59
CA ALA A 261 -3.91 -7.23 8.55
C ALA A 261 -3.27 -6.85 7.20
N PHE A 262 -2.38 -7.68 6.68
CA PHE A 262 -1.81 -7.52 5.33
C PHE A 262 -2.90 -7.52 4.26
N ALA A 263 -3.80 -8.50 4.27
CA ALA A 263 -4.91 -8.58 3.32
C ALA A 263 -5.84 -7.36 3.41
N TYR A 264 -6.11 -6.86 4.61
CA TYR A 264 -6.88 -5.63 4.78
C TYR A 264 -6.15 -4.41 4.18
N ALA A 265 -4.87 -4.23 4.50
CA ALA A 265 -4.10 -3.09 4.05
C ALA A 265 -3.91 -3.07 2.52
N ILE A 266 -3.61 -4.22 1.92
CA ILE A 266 -3.39 -4.33 0.47
C ILE A 266 -4.69 -4.15 -0.34
N SER A 267 -5.85 -4.40 0.27
CA SER A 267 -7.16 -4.24 -0.38
C SER A 267 -7.47 -2.79 -0.80
N GLY A 268 -6.82 -1.81 -0.17
CA GLY A 268 -6.99 -0.38 -0.45
C GLY A 268 -5.97 0.23 -1.40
N VAL A 269 -4.99 -0.55 -1.90
CA VAL A 269 -3.84 -0.02 -2.65
C VAL A 269 -4.14 0.19 -4.14
N GLY A 270 -4.97 -0.65 -4.75
CA GLY A 270 -5.34 -0.58 -6.17
C GLY A 270 -6.85 -0.65 -6.39
N LYS A 271 -7.26 -0.51 -7.65
CA LYS A 271 -8.70 -0.44 -8.02
C LYS A 271 -9.37 -1.81 -8.03
N ASN A 272 -8.61 -2.87 -8.32
CA ASN A 272 -9.10 -4.24 -8.47
C ASN A 272 -8.43 -5.21 -7.48
N THR A 273 -7.64 -4.70 -6.54
CA THR A 273 -6.94 -5.51 -5.52
C THR A 273 -7.88 -6.06 -4.45
N LYS A 274 -9.07 -5.47 -4.31
CA LYS A 274 -10.03 -5.80 -3.26
C LYS A 274 -10.49 -7.26 -3.34
N GLU A 275 -10.77 -7.78 -4.53
CA GLU A 275 -11.21 -9.15 -4.73
C GLU A 275 -10.09 -10.17 -4.40
N ALA A 276 -8.87 -9.93 -4.90
CA ALA A 276 -7.73 -10.81 -4.62
C ALA A 276 -7.35 -10.79 -3.13
N ALA A 277 -7.38 -9.61 -2.50
CA ALA A 277 -7.14 -9.45 -1.07
C ALA A 277 -8.24 -10.10 -0.22
N LYS A 278 -9.50 -10.09 -0.70
CA LYS A 278 -10.62 -10.77 -0.03
C LYS A 278 -10.40 -12.28 0.00
N GLU A 279 -9.86 -12.89 -1.06
CA GLU A 279 -9.56 -14.32 -1.08
C GLU A 279 -8.51 -14.69 -0.02
N LEU A 280 -7.42 -13.92 0.07
CA LEU A 280 -6.43 -14.04 1.16
C LEU A 280 -7.07 -13.94 2.54
N PHE A 281 -7.92 -12.93 2.76
CA PHE A 281 -8.60 -12.73 4.04
C PHE A 281 -9.54 -13.89 4.38
N VAL A 282 -10.31 -14.39 3.40
CA VAL A 282 -11.22 -15.52 3.56
C VAL A 282 -10.44 -16.82 3.86
N MET A 283 -9.29 -17.03 3.22
CA MET A 283 -8.42 -18.18 3.48
C MET A 283 -8.01 -18.22 4.96
N VAL A 284 -7.57 -17.08 5.52
CA VAL A 284 -7.12 -17.00 6.91
C VAL A 284 -8.27 -17.12 7.91
N THR A 285 -9.43 -16.53 7.63
CA THR A 285 -10.58 -16.60 8.54
C THR A 285 -11.20 -17.99 8.66
N LYS A 286 -10.92 -18.89 7.70
CA LYS A 286 -11.32 -20.31 7.74
C LYS A 286 -10.39 -21.19 8.58
N LEU A 287 -9.25 -20.67 9.05
CA LEU A 287 -8.34 -21.43 9.91
C LEU A 287 -8.86 -21.45 11.36
N ASP A 288 -8.90 -22.63 11.98
CA ASP A 288 -9.46 -22.85 13.33
C ASP A 288 -8.89 -21.95 14.44
N LYS A 289 -7.67 -21.44 14.24
CA LYS A 289 -6.94 -20.60 15.21
C LYS A 289 -7.08 -19.09 14.95
N TYR A 290 -7.80 -18.68 13.92
CA TYR A 290 -8.06 -17.27 13.68
C TYR A 290 -9.00 -16.70 14.75
N VAL A 291 -8.51 -15.71 15.49
CA VAL A 291 -9.32 -14.91 16.40
C VAL A 291 -9.29 -13.48 15.86
N PRO A 292 -10.46 -12.81 15.71
CA PRO A 292 -10.50 -11.41 15.33
C PRO A 292 -9.76 -10.58 16.38
N ASN A 293 -8.50 -10.23 16.09
CA ASN A 293 -7.67 -9.50 17.04
C ASN A 293 -7.73 -8.01 16.70
N SER A 294 -8.33 -7.20 17.57
CA SER A 294 -8.44 -5.74 17.42
C SER A 294 -7.10 -5.03 17.58
N SER A 295 -6.13 -5.62 18.28
CA SER A 295 -4.81 -5.01 18.57
C SER A 295 -3.87 -4.92 17.36
N LEU A 296 -3.98 -5.83 16.38
CA LEU A 296 -3.14 -5.81 15.17
C LEU A 296 -3.67 -4.86 14.08
N LYS A 297 -4.86 -4.26 14.27
CA LYS A 297 -5.47 -3.36 13.28
C LYS A 297 -4.84 -1.97 13.24
N LEU A 298 -4.05 -1.56 14.23
CA LEU A 298 -3.54 -0.17 14.33
C LEU A 298 -2.03 -0.01 14.65
N ASP A 299 -1.36 -1.00 15.25
CA ASP A 299 -0.02 -0.79 15.83
C ASP A 299 1.18 -1.03 14.88
N LEU A 300 0.95 -1.53 13.66
CA LEU A 300 1.99 -1.98 12.72
C LEU A 300 2.42 -0.92 11.67
N PHE A 301 2.40 0.40 11.94
CA PHE A 301 2.91 1.41 10.96
C PHE A 301 3.89 2.53 11.45
N HIS A 302 4.82 2.36 12.42
CA HIS A 302 5.92 3.33 12.67
C HIS A 302 7.20 2.99 11.86
N ASP A 303 7.72 3.96 11.09
CA ASP A 303 9.09 3.98 10.54
C ASP A 303 9.82 5.25 11.04
N SER A 304 11.13 5.37 10.89
CA SER A 304 12.03 6.24 11.69
C SER A 304 12.32 7.65 11.13
N GLY A 305 12.00 7.94 9.87
CA GLY A 305 11.73 9.33 9.41
C GLY A 305 10.28 9.77 9.67
N VAL A 306 9.45 8.76 9.96
CA VAL A 306 8.07 8.83 10.40
C VAL A 306 8.01 8.88 11.93
N GLU A 307 9.10 8.66 12.68
CA GLU A 307 9.07 8.65 14.15
C GLU A 307 8.80 10.05 14.69
N TYR A 308 9.37 11.10 14.09
CA TYR A 308 8.97 12.49 14.37
C TYR A 308 7.53 12.76 13.92
N ASP A 309 7.17 12.38 12.70
CA ASP A 309 5.83 12.64 12.17
C ASP A 309 4.73 11.92 12.94
N ARG A 310 5.06 10.74 13.47
CA ARG A 310 4.15 9.83 14.13
C ARG A 310 4.12 10.07 15.62
N GLU A 311 5.25 10.40 16.25
CA GLU A 311 5.27 10.99 17.57
C GLU A 311 4.46 12.28 17.58
N LEU A 312 4.64 13.17 16.59
CA LEU A 312 3.84 14.38 16.43
C LEU A 312 2.36 14.06 16.17
N TYR A 313 2.07 13.05 15.33
CA TYR A 313 0.70 12.57 15.11
C TYR A 313 0.07 11.98 16.40
N TYR A 314 0.83 11.24 17.21
CA TYR A 314 0.39 10.68 18.50
C TYR A 314 0.30 11.75 19.60
N GLN A 315 1.12 12.79 19.53
CA GLN A 315 0.98 13.98 20.35
C GLN A 315 -0.33 14.67 20.03
N PHE A 316 -0.61 14.92 18.74
CA PHE A 316 -1.91 15.42 18.30
C PHE A 316 -3.07 14.45 18.54
N TRP A 317 -2.81 13.15 18.70
CA TRP A 317 -3.84 12.19 19.11
C TRP A 317 -4.36 12.45 20.51
N ARG A 318 -3.48 12.92 21.40
CA ARG A 318 -3.82 13.28 22.79
C ARG A 318 -4.37 14.70 22.92
N CYS A 319 -4.25 15.51 21.87
CA CYS A 319 -4.75 16.87 21.82
C CYS A 319 -6.24 16.90 21.47
N THR A 320 -6.92 17.94 21.93
CA THR A 320 -8.26 18.28 21.47
C THR A 320 -8.22 18.75 20.00
N PRO A 321 -9.28 18.55 19.22
CA PRO A 321 -9.45 19.18 17.90
C PRO A 321 -8.99 20.64 17.83
N MET A 322 -9.32 21.44 18.86
CA MET A 322 -8.92 22.84 18.96
C MET A 322 -7.41 23.02 19.11
N GLU A 323 -6.77 22.22 19.97
CA GLU A 323 -5.31 22.26 20.18
C GLU A 323 -4.56 21.86 18.90
N VAL A 324 -5.04 20.84 18.18
CA VAL A 324 -4.46 20.41 16.90
C VAL A 324 -4.56 21.53 15.86
N LEU A 325 -5.74 22.15 15.73
CA LEU A 325 -5.94 23.25 14.79
C LEU A 325 -5.12 24.50 15.17
N SER A 326 -4.95 24.77 16.46
CA SER A 326 -4.10 25.85 16.97
C SER A 326 -2.64 25.62 16.61
N SER A 327 -2.17 24.38 16.71
CA SER A 327 -0.82 24.01 16.26
C SER A 327 -0.65 24.22 14.75
N PHE A 328 -1.65 23.80 13.95
CA PHE A 328 -1.67 24.05 12.51
C PHE A 328 -1.60 25.54 12.16
N ALA A 329 -2.36 26.38 12.88
CA ALA A 329 -2.45 27.82 12.66
C ALA A 329 -1.22 28.61 13.15
N THR A 330 -0.26 27.95 13.81
CA THR A 330 0.92 28.62 14.38
C THR A 330 1.91 29.01 13.29
N SER A 331 2.21 30.31 13.20
CA SER A 331 3.18 30.86 12.24
C SER A 331 4.59 30.29 12.46
N GLY A 332 5.25 29.88 11.38
CA GLY A 332 6.62 29.35 11.42
C GLY A 332 6.74 27.84 11.67
N SER A 333 5.62 27.11 11.83
CA SER A 333 5.60 25.65 11.78
C SER A 333 5.97 25.16 10.37
N ASP A 334 6.75 24.07 10.30
CA ASP A 334 7.12 23.48 9.02
C ASP A 334 5.89 22.85 8.33
N TYR A 335 5.90 22.82 6.99
CA TYR A 335 4.77 22.31 6.19
C TYR A 335 4.40 20.87 6.52
N LYS A 336 5.36 20.05 6.96
CA LYS A 336 5.15 18.64 7.29
C LYS A 336 4.35 18.52 8.59
N SER A 337 4.73 19.27 9.62
CA SER A 337 3.98 19.38 10.88
C SER A 337 2.55 19.89 10.65
N LYS A 338 2.37 20.90 9.80
CA LYS A 338 1.04 21.37 9.37
C LYS A 338 0.24 20.26 8.69
N GLU A 339 0.84 19.53 7.75
CA GLU A 339 0.17 18.42 7.07
C GLU A 339 -0.28 17.33 8.06
N ILE A 340 0.58 16.97 9.03
CA ILE A 340 0.28 15.95 10.04
C ILE A 340 -0.87 16.41 10.96
N ALA A 341 -0.82 17.66 11.44
CA ALA A 341 -1.86 18.24 12.28
C ALA A 341 -3.23 18.19 11.58
N ILE A 342 -3.31 18.67 10.33
CA ILE A 342 -4.59 18.74 9.62
C ILE A 342 -5.13 17.35 9.24
N ARG A 343 -4.25 16.39 8.93
CA ARG A 343 -4.65 14.98 8.71
C ARG A 343 -5.18 14.34 9.99
N ARG A 344 -4.56 14.62 11.14
CA ARG A 344 -5.05 14.12 12.43
C ARG A 344 -6.43 14.70 12.77
N LEU A 345 -6.62 16.00 12.58
CA LEU A 345 -7.92 16.65 12.76
C LEU A 345 -8.99 16.05 11.84
N PHE A 346 -8.65 15.82 10.58
CA PHE A 346 -9.52 15.12 9.63
C PHE A 346 -9.94 13.73 10.14
N HIS A 347 -8.99 12.93 10.63
CA HIS A 347 -9.32 11.61 11.19
C HIS A 347 -10.20 11.70 12.44
N ALA A 348 -9.93 12.65 13.35
CA ALA A 348 -10.77 12.86 14.54
C ALA A 348 -12.23 13.15 14.17
N LEU A 349 -12.45 14.01 13.17
CA LEU A 349 -13.80 14.33 12.68
C LEU A 349 -14.46 13.16 11.92
N CYS A 350 -13.68 12.30 11.25
CA CYS A 350 -14.20 11.07 10.66
C CYS A 350 -14.63 10.05 11.72
N ASP A 351 -13.84 9.91 12.79
CA ASP A 351 -14.15 9.04 13.93
C ASP A 351 -15.43 9.52 14.63
N HIS A 352 -15.61 10.84 14.76
CA HIS A 352 -16.87 11.47 15.21
C HIS A 352 -18.05 11.12 14.32
N LYS A 353 -17.95 11.39 13.01
CA LYS A 353 -19.01 11.10 12.06
C LYS A 353 -19.40 9.61 12.01
N SER A 354 -18.45 8.71 12.30
CA SER A 354 -18.68 7.26 12.32
C SER A 354 -19.08 6.71 13.69
N ASN A 355 -19.35 7.58 14.67
CA ASN A 355 -19.69 7.25 16.05
C ASN A 355 -18.63 6.39 16.78
N GLN A 356 -17.36 6.49 16.34
CA GLN A 356 -16.23 5.82 16.99
C GLN A 356 -15.64 6.66 18.12
N TRP A 357 -15.70 7.99 17.99
CA TRP A 357 -15.21 8.94 18.99
C TRP A 357 -16.06 10.20 19.01
N GLU A 358 -16.80 10.48 20.08
CA GLU A 358 -17.68 11.64 20.15
C GLU A 358 -16.89 12.92 20.50
N ILE A 359 -17.05 13.95 19.67
CA ILE A 359 -16.57 15.31 19.92
C ILE A 359 -17.79 16.16 20.27
N ASN A 360 -17.67 17.01 21.29
CA ASN A 360 -18.76 17.91 21.64
C ASN A 360 -19.05 18.88 20.48
N VAL A 361 -20.31 19.04 20.11
CA VAL A 361 -20.71 19.94 19.02
C VAL A 361 -20.27 21.39 19.29
N SER A 362 -20.26 21.84 20.54
CA SER A 362 -19.73 23.17 20.89
C SER A 362 -18.24 23.30 20.55
N GLU A 363 -17.47 22.23 20.73
CA GLU A 363 -16.04 22.20 20.38
C GLU A 363 -15.84 22.24 18.86
N ILE A 364 -16.70 21.55 18.09
CA ILE A 364 -16.70 21.60 16.62
C ILE A 364 -17.01 23.03 16.14
N ARG A 365 -17.99 23.69 16.77
CA ARG A 365 -18.32 25.10 16.51
C ARG A 365 -17.12 26.01 16.76
N ASP A 366 -16.41 25.81 17.86
CA ASP A 366 -15.25 26.64 18.20
C ASP A 366 -14.11 26.52 17.17
N LEU A 367 -14.04 25.46 16.36
CA LEU A 367 -13.07 25.34 15.26
C LEU A 367 -13.30 26.36 14.13
N GLN A 368 -14.55 26.82 13.93
CA GLN A 368 -14.94 27.61 12.77
C GLN A 368 -14.08 28.87 12.55
N PRO A 369 -13.87 29.76 13.54
CA PRO A 369 -13.12 31.00 13.32
C PRO A 369 -11.65 30.73 12.95
N LEU A 370 -11.07 29.69 13.57
CA LEU A 370 -9.67 29.33 13.34
C LEU A 370 -9.50 28.65 11.98
N LEU A 371 -10.47 27.85 11.52
CA LEU A 371 -10.49 27.31 10.16
C LEU A 371 -10.54 28.42 9.10
N ILE A 372 -11.36 29.46 9.29
CA ILE A 372 -11.40 30.60 8.38
C ILE A 372 -10.05 31.33 8.35
N LYS A 373 -9.42 31.52 9.52
CA LYS A 373 -8.06 32.09 9.58
C LYS A 373 -7.04 31.25 8.82
N CYS A 374 -7.09 29.92 8.98
CA CYS A 374 -6.21 28.98 8.27
C CYS A 374 -6.43 29.03 6.75
N LEU A 375 -7.68 29.10 6.32
CA LEU A 375 -8.05 29.19 4.92
C LEU A 375 -7.53 30.47 4.24
N LYS A 376 -7.42 31.58 5.00
CA LYS A 376 -6.86 32.85 4.54
C LYS A 376 -5.32 32.89 4.51
N GLU A 377 -4.63 31.82 4.90
CA GLU A 377 -3.17 31.74 4.74
C GLU A 377 -2.79 31.73 3.26
N GLU A 378 -2.03 32.75 2.83
CA GLU A 378 -1.53 32.92 1.46
C GLU A 378 -0.47 31.85 1.13
N GLY A 379 -0.48 31.34 -0.11
CA GLY A 379 0.55 30.41 -0.58
C GLY A 379 0.52 29.02 0.07
N MET A 380 -0.63 28.61 0.63
CA MET A 380 -0.80 27.27 1.19
C MET A 380 -0.60 26.18 0.12
N PRO A 381 0.26 25.17 0.35
CA PRO A 381 0.46 24.05 -0.58
C PRO A 381 -0.81 23.25 -0.85
N GLU A 382 -0.94 22.72 -2.08
CA GLU A 382 -2.11 21.97 -2.52
C GLU A 382 -2.42 20.71 -1.71
N ASN A 383 -1.40 19.95 -1.34
CA ASN A 383 -1.57 18.79 -0.45
C ASN A 383 -2.22 19.17 0.89
N ILE A 384 -1.96 20.37 1.41
CA ILE A 384 -2.46 20.84 2.70
C ILE A 384 -3.90 21.37 2.57
N TYR A 385 -4.15 22.31 1.64
CA TYR A 385 -5.50 22.84 1.50
C TYR A 385 -6.50 21.77 1.04
N ARG A 386 -6.03 20.72 0.35
CA ARG A 386 -6.88 19.59 -0.03
C ARG A 386 -7.45 18.84 1.18
N VAL A 387 -6.62 18.62 2.21
CA VAL A 387 -7.06 18.00 3.46
C VAL A 387 -7.87 18.98 4.29
N LEU A 388 -7.46 20.26 4.36
CA LEU A 388 -8.22 21.31 5.04
C LEU A 388 -9.64 21.43 4.48
N GLY A 389 -9.83 21.33 3.16
CA GLY A 389 -11.18 21.32 2.56
C GLY A 389 -12.04 20.15 3.00
N GLN A 390 -11.47 18.97 3.25
CA GLN A 390 -12.22 17.84 3.82
C GLN A 390 -12.58 18.08 5.29
N VAL A 391 -11.68 18.71 6.07
CA VAL A 391 -11.96 19.14 7.45
C VAL A 391 -13.11 20.15 7.47
N VAL A 392 -13.05 21.17 6.63
CA VAL A 392 -14.11 22.19 6.48
C VAL A 392 -15.44 21.53 6.11
N PHE A 393 -15.45 20.56 5.20
CA PHE A 393 -16.66 19.80 4.88
C PHE A 393 -17.24 19.06 6.08
N LEU A 394 -16.42 18.38 6.88
CA LEU A 394 -16.90 17.62 8.06
C LEU A 394 -17.47 18.57 9.12
N VAL A 395 -16.80 19.68 9.39
CA VAL A 395 -17.31 20.71 10.32
C VAL A 395 -18.60 21.30 9.77
N ALA A 396 -18.65 21.71 8.50
CA ALA A 396 -19.84 22.31 7.92
C ALA A 396 -21.01 21.32 7.88
N GLN A 397 -20.77 20.05 7.60
CA GLN A 397 -21.78 19.01 7.64
C GLN A 397 -22.39 18.85 9.05
N GLU A 398 -21.55 18.88 10.09
CA GLU A 398 -22.03 18.81 11.47
C GLU A 398 -22.86 20.04 11.85
N MET A 399 -22.31 21.23 11.59
CA MET A 399 -22.94 22.51 11.94
C MET A 399 -24.27 22.73 11.21
N PHE A 400 -24.35 22.36 9.93
CA PHE A 400 -25.55 22.58 9.11
C PHE A 400 -26.67 21.61 9.48
N ASN A 401 -26.33 20.34 9.70
CA ASN A 401 -27.34 19.31 9.97
C ASN A 401 -27.84 19.30 11.42
N TYR A 402 -26.95 19.54 12.39
CA TYR A 402 -27.31 19.42 13.82
C TYR A 402 -27.65 20.75 14.47
N GLU A 403 -26.88 21.81 14.20
CA GLU A 403 -27.08 23.11 14.86
C GLU A 403 -27.83 24.13 14.01
N LYS A 404 -27.99 23.84 12.71
CA LYS A 404 -28.53 24.76 11.71
C LYS A 404 -27.77 26.09 11.66
N ASP A 405 -26.48 26.07 12.02
CA ASP A 405 -25.62 27.23 11.90
C ASP A 405 -25.20 27.38 10.44
N PRO A 406 -25.58 28.47 9.74
CA PRO A 406 -25.25 28.68 8.33
C PRO A 406 -23.76 28.92 8.04
N TRP A 407 -22.92 29.17 9.06
CA TRP A 407 -21.49 29.47 8.95
C TRP A 407 -21.17 30.56 7.90
N PHE A 408 -21.72 31.76 8.10
CA PHE A 408 -21.58 32.90 7.16
C PHE A 408 -20.13 33.21 6.75
N ASP A 409 -19.19 33.15 7.71
CA ASP A 409 -17.78 33.44 7.45
C ASP A 409 -17.14 32.53 6.38
N LEU A 410 -17.64 31.30 6.22
CA LEU A 410 -17.18 30.37 5.19
C LEU A 410 -17.59 30.84 3.79
N TRP A 411 -18.83 31.31 3.65
CA TRP A 411 -19.34 31.83 2.38
C TRP A 411 -18.68 33.17 2.03
N ASP A 412 -18.47 34.03 3.02
CA ASP A 412 -17.74 35.28 2.86
C ASP A 412 -16.29 35.03 2.43
N TYR A 413 -15.62 34.02 3.01
CA TYR A 413 -14.29 33.59 2.57
C TYR A 413 -14.28 33.13 1.10
N ILE A 414 -15.21 32.25 0.71
CA ILE A 414 -15.28 31.75 -0.67
C ILE A 414 -15.52 32.92 -1.64
N ALA A 415 -16.37 33.87 -1.25
CA ALA A 415 -16.64 35.07 -2.03
C ALA A 415 -15.40 35.97 -2.16
N SER A 416 -14.72 36.28 -1.05
CA SER A 416 -13.59 37.22 -1.02
C SER A 416 -12.36 36.66 -1.74
N GLU A 417 -12.05 35.38 -1.52
CA GLU A 417 -10.84 34.73 -2.04
C GLU A 417 -11.01 34.18 -3.46
N SER A 418 -12.21 34.31 -4.04
CA SER A 418 -12.52 33.82 -5.39
C SER A 418 -11.58 34.38 -6.47
N LYS A 419 -11.02 35.58 -6.29
CA LYS A 419 -10.13 36.22 -7.27
C LYS A 419 -8.66 35.92 -7.03
N GLU A 420 -8.18 36.19 -5.82
CA GLU A 420 -6.75 36.12 -5.49
C GLU A 420 -6.28 34.66 -5.29
N GLU A 421 -7.11 33.84 -4.65
CA GLU A 421 -6.79 32.45 -4.28
C GLU A 421 -7.81 31.47 -4.91
N PHE A 422 -8.19 31.72 -6.17
CA PHE A 422 -9.27 31.03 -6.88
C PHE A 422 -9.22 29.50 -6.75
N LYS A 423 -8.05 28.87 -6.99
CA LYS A 423 -7.91 27.41 -6.94
C LYS A 423 -8.28 26.86 -5.56
N LYS A 424 -7.82 27.50 -4.50
CA LYS A 424 -8.13 27.11 -3.12
C LYS A 424 -9.62 27.36 -2.84
N ALA A 425 -10.13 28.56 -3.11
CA ALA A 425 -11.53 28.91 -2.88
C ALA A 425 -12.51 27.97 -3.59
N VAL A 426 -12.29 27.71 -4.88
CA VAL A 426 -13.16 26.84 -5.69
C VAL A 426 -13.04 25.37 -5.26
N TYR A 427 -11.87 24.91 -4.81
CA TYR A 427 -11.71 23.57 -4.26
C TYR A 427 -12.46 23.40 -2.93
N ILE A 428 -12.35 24.38 -2.03
CA ILE A 428 -13.09 24.36 -0.75
C ILE A 428 -14.59 24.32 -1.03
N PHE A 429 -15.08 25.17 -1.94
CA PHE A 429 -16.47 25.15 -2.37
C PHE A 429 -16.92 23.78 -2.90
N GLN A 430 -16.09 23.12 -3.73
CA GLN A 430 -16.38 21.77 -4.25
C GLN A 430 -16.43 20.69 -3.18
N CYS A 431 -15.72 20.86 -2.08
CA CYS A 431 -15.77 19.91 -0.97
C CYS A 431 -17.13 19.91 -0.26
N LEU A 432 -17.90 20.99 -0.35
CA LEU A 432 -19.21 21.15 0.30
C LEU A 432 -20.29 20.37 -0.47
N THR A 433 -20.21 19.04 -0.42
CA THR A 433 -21.09 18.12 -1.15
C THR A 433 -22.37 17.74 -0.41
N MET A 434 -22.66 18.36 0.74
CA MET A 434 -23.91 18.15 1.48
C MET A 434 -25.05 18.96 0.86
N GLN A 435 -26.29 18.53 1.15
CA GLN A 435 -27.47 19.33 0.87
C GLN A 435 -27.47 20.58 1.76
N LEU A 436 -27.83 21.73 1.18
CA LEU A 436 -27.94 22.99 1.90
C LEU A 436 -29.41 23.33 2.06
N GLU A 437 -29.88 23.47 3.31
CA GLU A 437 -31.26 23.87 3.60
C GLU A 437 -31.54 25.30 3.10
N PHE A 438 -30.58 26.20 3.25
CA PHE A 438 -30.69 27.61 2.89
C PHE A 438 -29.86 27.93 1.64
N LYS A 439 -30.37 27.54 0.46
CA LYS A 439 -29.69 27.72 -0.83
C LYS A 439 -29.32 29.20 -1.13
N ASP A 440 -30.09 30.16 -0.61
CA ASP A 440 -29.83 31.60 -0.80
C ASP A 440 -28.51 32.08 -0.18
N LEU A 441 -27.99 31.40 0.84
CA LEU A 441 -26.73 31.76 1.50
C LEU A 441 -25.52 31.64 0.57
N VAL A 442 -25.61 30.74 -0.40
CA VAL A 442 -24.51 30.39 -1.31
C VAL A 442 -24.45 31.36 -2.49
N VAL A 443 -25.54 32.08 -2.75
CA VAL A 443 -25.69 32.97 -3.90
C VAL A 443 -24.58 34.03 -3.96
N PRO A 444 -24.24 34.76 -2.88
CA PRO A 444 -23.15 35.74 -2.92
C PRO A 444 -21.80 35.11 -3.24
N ALA A 445 -21.51 33.92 -2.69
CA ALA A 445 -20.28 33.19 -2.96
C ALA A 445 -20.19 32.76 -4.43
N ILE A 446 -21.28 32.19 -4.99
CA ILE A 446 -21.33 31.77 -6.40
C ILE A 446 -21.26 32.98 -7.34
N ALA A 447 -21.91 34.09 -7.01
CA ALA A 447 -21.86 35.30 -7.82
C ALA A 447 -20.43 35.85 -7.98
N ASN A 448 -19.58 35.69 -6.96
CA ASN A 448 -18.16 36.07 -7.03
C ASN A 448 -17.29 35.02 -7.71
N LEU A 449 -17.60 33.72 -7.54
CA LEU A 449 -16.90 32.64 -8.24
C LEU A 449 -17.20 32.63 -9.74
N LEU A 450 -18.40 33.04 -10.16
CA LEU A 450 -18.89 32.87 -11.52
C LEU A 450 -17.99 33.55 -12.58
N PRO A 451 -17.58 34.83 -12.45
CA PRO A 451 -16.67 35.46 -13.41
C PRO A 451 -15.35 34.69 -13.58
N GLU A 452 -14.78 34.19 -12.49
CA GLU A 452 -13.55 33.40 -12.54
C GLU A 452 -13.81 32.00 -13.13
N ILE A 453 -14.95 31.35 -12.80
CA ILE A 453 -15.35 30.11 -13.46
C ILE A 453 -15.45 30.31 -14.98
N HIS A 454 -16.05 31.39 -15.44
CA HIS A 454 -16.15 31.71 -16.87
C HIS A 454 -14.77 31.87 -17.51
N ARG A 455 -13.88 32.62 -16.85
CA ARG A 455 -12.51 32.87 -17.30
C ARG A 455 -11.69 31.57 -17.37
N TRP A 456 -11.77 30.73 -16.35
CA TRP A 456 -10.97 29.51 -16.24
C TRP A 456 -11.57 28.30 -16.96
N LEU A 457 -12.83 28.38 -17.41
CA LEU A 457 -13.42 27.45 -18.37
C LEU A 457 -13.03 27.77 -19.81
N ASP A 458 -12.35 28.87 -20.09
CA ASP A 458 -11.76 29.06 -21.42
C ASP A 458 -10.70 27.98 -21.67
N PRO A 459 -10.83 27.16 -22.73
CA PRO A 459 -9.93 26.03 -22.96
C PRO A 459 -8.47 26.46 -23.09
N PRO A 460 -7.54 25.83 -22.34
CA PRO A 460 -6.12 26.10 -22.48
C PRO A 460 -5.65 25.87 -23.93
N LYS A 461 -4.69 26.70 -24.36
CA LYS A 461 -4.11 26.61 -25.71
C LYS A 461 -3.08 25.48 -25.83
N GLU A 462 -2.45 25.08 -24.72
CA GLU A 462 -1.39 24.08 -24.67
C GLU A 462 -1.64 23.05 -23.56
N LEU A 463 -1.20 21.80 -23.79
CA LEU A 463 -1.21 20.73 -22.80
C LEU A 463 0.00 20.91 -21.85
N LEU A 464 -0.09 21.82 -20.89
CA LEU A 464 0.91 21.96 -19.83
C LEU A 464 0.68 20.90 -18.74
N PHE A 465 1.76 20.50 -18.06
CA PHE A 465 1.72 19.52 -16.96
C PHE A 465 0.78 19.95 -15.80
N ASP A 466 0.51 21.26 -15.63
CA ASP A 466 -0.37 21.84 -14.59
C ASP A 466 -1.73 22.35 -15.12
N ASN A 467 -2.34 21.62 -16.05
CA ASN A 467 -3.73 21.91 -16.44
C ASN A 467 -4.77 21.46 -15.39
N SER A 468 -4.36 21.33 -14.11
CA SER A 468 -5.22 21.08 -12.94
C SER A 468 -6.33 22.12 -12.81
N SER A 469 -6.03 23.36 -13.22
CA SER A 469 -6.91 24.52 -13.05
C SER A 469 -8.22 24.39 -13.83
N TRP A 470 -8.18 24.02 -15.11
CA TRP A 470 -9.41 23.86 -15.91
C TRP A 470 -10.28 22.71 -15.37
N VAL A 471 -9.65 21.60 -15.01
CA VAL A 471 -10.33 20.43 -14.42
C VAL A 471 -11.06 20.80 -13.14
N LEU A 472 -10.35 21.51 -12.26
CA LEU A 472 -10.89 22.03 -11.02
C LEU A 472 -12.03 23.03 -11.26
N THR A 473 -11.89 23.92 -12.25
CA THR A 473 -12.96 24.86 -12.59
C THR A 473 -14.20 24.15 -13.13
N PHE A 474 -14.03 23.11 -13.95
CA PHE A 474 -15.14 22.33 -14.50
C PHE A 474 -15.99 21.67 -13.41
N THR A 475 -15.35 21.09 -12.40
CA THR A 475 -16.06 20.53 -11.25
C THR A 475 -16.66 21.60 -10.33
N GLY A 476 -15.99 22.75 -10.18
CA GLY A 476 -16.52 23.91 -9.47
C GLY A 476 -17.79 24.45 -10.11
N ALA A 477 -17.78 24.61 -11.44
CA ALA A 477 -18.91 25.02 -12.25
C ALA A 477 -20.13 24.09 -12.05
N TYR A 478 -19.89 22.78 -12.06
CA TYR A 478 -20.93 21.80 -11.76
C TYR A 478 -21.55 22.01 -10.37
N CYS A 479 -20.72 22.14 -9.33
CA CYS A 479 -21.20 22.39 -7.97
C CYS A 479 -21.97 23.71 -7.86
N SER A 480 -21.52 24.76 -8.53
CA SER A 480 -22.23 26.05 -8.57
C SER A 480 -23.60 25.91 -9.23
N ALA A 481 -23.68 25.22 -10.37
CA ALA A 481 -24.94 25.00 -11.06
C ALA A 481 -25.93 24.20 -10.20
N ILE A 482 -25.47 23.12 -9.55
CA ILE A 482 -26.28 22.28 -8.67
C ILE A 482 -26.84 23.09 -7.49
N HIS A 483 -26.01 23.89 -6.82
CA HIS A 483 -26.44 24.68 -5.66
C HIS A 483 -27.37 25.85 -6.03
N LEU A 484 -27.30 26.35 -7.26
CA LEU A 484 -28.25 27.35 -7.79
C LEU A 484 -29.57 26.77 -8.30
N LEU A 485 -29.70 25.44 -8.40
CA LEU A 485 -30.97 24.83 -8.78
C LEU A 485 -32.06 25.20 -7.76
N GLU A 486 -33.27 25.45 -8.26
CA GLU A 486 -34.45 25.88 -7.51
C GLU A 486 -34.43 27.35 -7.04
N ILE A 487 -33.31 28.06 -7.17
CA ILE A 487 -33.26 29.52 -6.94
C ILE A 487 -33.72 30.24 -8.22
N LYS A 488 -35.02 30.53 -8.30
CA LYS A 488 -35.67 31.08 -9.53
C LYS A 488 -34.98 32.35 -10.06
N SER A 489 -34.59 33.26 -9.18
CA SER A 489 -33.88 34.50 -9.54
C SER A 489 -32.53 34.28 -10.21
N HIS A 490 -31.95 33.08 -10.08
CA HIS A 490 -30.61 32.73 -10.55
C HIS A 490 -30.62 31.62 -11.61
N ALA A 491 -31.79 31.28 -12.16
CA ALA A 491 -31.93 30.30 -13.23
C ALA A 491 -31.12 30.66 -14.50
N GLY A 492 -30.89 31.95 -14.73
CA GLY A 492 -30.03 32.44 -15.81
C GLY A 492 -28.59 31.97 -15.68
N TYR A 493 -28.02 32.03 -14.47
CA TYR A 493 -26.65 31.57 -14.21
C TYR A 493 -26.50 30.06 -14.38
N VAL A 494 -27.49 29.26 -13.97
CA VAL A 494 -27.47 27.80 -14.22
C VAL A 494 -27.34 27.52 -15.71
N LYS A 495 -28.12 28.21 -16.54
CA LYS A 495 -28.07 28.08 -18.00
C LYS A 495 -26.71 28.53 -18.54
N GLU A 496 -26.20 29.66 -18.06
CA GLU A 496 -24.92 30.22 -18.49
C GLU A 496 -23.76 29.26 -18.20
N ILE A 497 -23.70 28.73 -16.97
CA ILE A 497 -22.69 27.76 -16.54
C ILE A 497 -22.76 26.49 -17.40
N ALA A 498 -23.95 25.91 -17.58
CA ALA A 498 -24.09 24.66 -18.31
C ALA A 498 -23.66 24.80 -19.78
N HIS A 499 -24.05 25.88 -20.45
CA HIS A 499 -23.61 26.14 -21.82
C HIS A 499 -22.09 26.33 -21.88
N LYS A 500 -21.51 27.14 -20.97
CA LYS A 500 -20.07 27.36 -20.92
C LYS A 500 -19.28 26.06 -20.71
N MET A 501 -19.75 25.17 -19.84
CA MET A 501 -19.14 23.85 -19.63
C MET A 501 -19.17 22.99 -20.90
N ILE A 502 -20.30 22.96 -21.61
CA ILE A 502 -20.47 22.17 -22.84
C ILE A 502 -19.59 22.72 -23.97
N ASP A 503 -19.61 24.04 -24.17
CA ASP A 503 -18.82 24.71 -25.22
C ASP A 503 -17.33 24.52 -24.98
N SER A 504 -16.89 24.64 -23.73
CA SER A 504 -15.51 24.41 -23.32
C SER A 504 -15.03 22.98 -23.60
N VAL A 505 -15.84 21.97 -23.27
CA VAL A 505 -15.52 20.56 -23.58
C VAL A 505 -15.47 20.34 -25.08
N LYS A 506 -16.42 20.91 -25.84
CA LYS A 506 -16.46 20.77 -27.30
C LYS A 506 -15.17 21.29 -27.93
N GLU A 507 -14.73 22.47 -27.53
CA GLU A 507 -13.48 23.07 -28.02
C GLU A 507 -12.24 22.27 -27.62
N LEU A 508 -12.19 21.68 -26.41
CA LEU A 508 -11.09 20.78 -26.01
C LEU A 508 -11.06 19.48 -26.81
N VAL A 509 -12.23 18.93 -27.16
CA VAL A 509 -12.34 17.75 -28.02
C VAL A 509 -11.89 18.07 -29.44
N ASP A 510 -12.33 19.20 -30.00
CA ASP A 510 -11.92 19.65 -31.34
C ASP A 510 -10.40 19.90 -31.43
N ARG A 511 -9.75 20.25 -30.30
CA ARG A 511 -8.29 20.40 -30.17
C ARG A 511 -7.53 19.10 -29.91
N GLY A 512 -8.20 17.96 -29.74
CA GLY A 512 -7.57 16.69 -29.40
C GLY A 512 -7.01 16.62 -27.97
N MET A 513 -7.45 17.49 -27.06
CA MET A 513 -6.99 17.55 -25.66
C MET A 513 -7.85 16.71 -24.70
N GLU A 514 -8.70 15.84 -25.24
CA GLU A 514 -9.70 15.09 -24.48
C GLU A 514 -9.08 14.13 -23.45
N VAL A 515 -8.12 13.30 -23.88
CA VAL A 515 -7.52 12.22 -23.08
C VAL A 515 -6.89 12.76 -21.80
N GLY A 516 -6.20 13.89 -21.90
CA GLY A 516 -5.47 14.50 -20.79
C GLY A 516 -6.36 15.32 -19.84
N LEU A 517 -7.36 16.03 -20.37
CA LEU A 517 -8.15 17.02 -19.63
C LEU A 517 -9.60 16.62 -19.40
N VAL A 518 -10.37 16.50 -20.47
CA VAL A 518 -11.82 16.23 -20.42
C VAL A 518 -12.10 14.94 -19.65
N ARG A 519 -11.32 13.89 -19.95
CA ARG A 519 -11.43 12.60 -19.26
C ARG A 519 -11.15 12.69 -17.76
N ARG A 520 -10.19 13.54 -17.36
CA ARG A 520 -9.86 13.76 -15.94
C ARG A 520 -11.01 14.49 -15.24
N ALA A 521 -11.51 15.58 -15.83
CA ALA A 521 -12.66 16.31 -15.31
C ALA A 521 -13.92 15.45 -15.18
N PHE A 522 -14.18 14.54 -16.12
CA PHE A 522 -15.30 13.61 -15.99
C PHE A 522 -15.12 12.60 -14.84
N ARG A 523 -13.89 12.14 -14.57
CA ARG A 523 -13.61 11.26 -13.42
C ARG A 523 -13.76 11.98 -12.08
N ASP A 524 -13.37 13.25 -12.03
CA ASP A 524 -13.51 14.08 -10.83
C ASP A 524 -15.00 14.42 -10.60
N LEU A 525 -15.73 14.75 -11.66
CA LEU A 525 -17.19 14.89 -11.64
C LEU A 525 -17.88 13.62 -11.14
N GLU A 526 -17.48 12.44 -11.63
CA GLU A 526 -18.03 11.16 -11.13
C GLU A 526 -17.83 11.01 -9.62
N THR A 527 -16.69 11.45 -9.09
CA THR A 527 -16.39 11.38 -7.66
C THR A 527 -17.28 12.35 -6.86
N ILE A 528 -17.53 13.54 -7.37
CA ILE A 528 -18.44 14.52 -6.75
C ILE A 528 -19.87 14.01 -6.77
N VAL A 529 -20.38 13.53 -7.92
CA VAL A 529 -21.73 13.00 -8.05
C VAL A 529 -21.97 11.84 -7.08
N LYS A 530 -20.99 10.95 -6.88
CA LYS A 530 -21.08 9.87 -5.88
C LYS A 530 -21.28 10.35 -4.45
N LYS A 531 -20.72 11.52 -4.10
CA LYS A 531 -20.85 12.11 -2.77
C LYS A 531 -22.18 12.85 -2.59
N GLN A 532 -22.87 13.19 -3.68
CA GLN A 532 -24.05 14.04 -3.66
C GLN A 532 -25.36 13.32 -3.99
N TRP A 533 -25.32 12.16 -4.67
CA TRP A 533 -26.52 11.52 -5.21
C TRP A 533 -27.59 11.18 -4.15
N ASP A 534 -27.20 11.07 -2.87
CA ASP A 534 -28.08 10.56 -1.80
C ASP A 534 -29.16 11.59 -1.45
N TRP A 535 -28.93 12.86 -1.79
CA TRP A 535 -29.85 13.97 -1.56
C TRP A 535 -30.37 14.60 -2.86
N TYR A 536 -30.05 14.04 -4.03
CA TYR A 536 -30.57 14.56 -5.30
C TYR A 536 -32.08 14.39 -5.40
N MET A 537 -32.75 15.52 -5.67
CA MET A 537 -34.16 15.57 -5.96
C MET A 537 -34.36 15.62 -7.49
N THR A 538 -35.61 15.85 -7.90
CA THR A 538 -36.02 15.90 -9.30
C THR A 538 -35.20 16.90 -10.12
N CYS A 539 -34.87 18.07 -9.54
CA CYS A 539 -34.13 19.12 -10.22
C CYS A 539 -32.68 18.73 -10.50
N GLU A 540 -31.95 18.26 -9.48
CA GLU A 540 -30.56 17.83 -9.57
C GLU A 540 -30.41 16.63 -10.51
N TYR A 541 -31.29 15.62 -10.37
CA TYR A 541 -31.31 14.46 -11.25
C TYR A 541 -31.51 14.87 -12.71
N ARG A 542 -32.55 15.67 -12.99
CA ARG A 542 -32.86 16.10 -14.36
C ARG A 542 -31.75 16.95 -14.96
N PHE A 543 -31.16 17.86 -14.18
CA PHE A 543 -30.04 18.70 -14.62
C PHE A 543 -28.83 17.85 -15.00
N LEU A 544 -28.39 16.94 -14.12
CA LEU A 544 -27.25 16.07 -14.39
C LEU A 544 -27.50 15.18 -15.61
N LYS A 545 -28.68 14.58 -15.74
CA LYS A 545 -29.04 13.75 -16.91
C LYS A 545 -28.98 14.55 -18.21
N GLY A 546 -29.48 15.78 -18.18
CA GLY A 546 -29.39 16.71 -19.30
C GLY A 546 -27.94 17.03 -19.68
N LEU A 547 -27.14 17.45 -18.70
CA LEU A 547 -25.73 17.78 -18.89
C LEU A 547 -24.95 16.59 -19.47
N LEU A 548 -25.07 15.39 -18.87
CA LEU A 548 -24.41 14.17 -19.34
C LEU A 548 -24.80 13.83 -20.78
N ARG A 549 -26.09 13.95 -21.13
CA ARG A 549 -26.57 13.72 -22.50
C ARG A 549 -25.93 14.70 -23.48
N ARG A 550 -25.83 15.98 -23.13
CA ARG A 550 -25.23 17.01 -23.99
C ARG A 550 -23.73 16.79 -24.18
N LEU A 551 -23.02 16.43 -23.11
CA LEU A 551 -21.60 16.10 -23.20
C LEU A 551 -21.37 14.83 -24.04
N TYR A 552 -22.24 13.82 -23.91
CA TYR A 552 -22.10 12.54 -24.61
C TYR A 552 -22.24 12.65 -26.14
N ILE A 553 -23.05 13.59 -26.64
CA ILE A 553 -23.30 13.79 -28.08
C ILE A 553 -22.27 14.70 -28.75
N ILE A 554 -21.26 15.19 -28.04
CA ILE A 554 -20.19 16.00 -28.63
C ILE A 554 -19.47 15.17 -29.70
N ASN A 555 -19.43 15.70 -30.92
CA ASN A 555 -18.74 15.08 -32.05
C ASN A 555 -17.23 15.07 -31.78
N GLY A 556 -16.55 14.01 -32.23
CA GLY A 556 -15.11 13.84 -32.01
C GLY A 556 -14.72 13.23 -30.67
N MET A 557 -15.65 13.12 -29.70
CA MET A 557 -15.32 12.57 -28.38
C MET A 557 -15.08 11.05 -28.43
N GLU A 558 -13.93 10.62 -27.91
CA GLU A 558 -13.49 9.22 -27.81
C GLU A 558 -14.40 8.38 -26.91
N MET A 559 -14.38 7.08 -27.15
CA MET A 559 -15.24 6.14 -26.43
C MET A 559 -14.91 6.05 -24.95
N GLU A 560 -13.64 6.20 -24.57
CA GLU A 560 -13.17 6.11 -23.20
C GLU A 560 -13.76 7.23 -22.32
N SER A 561 -13.90 8.45 -22.84
CA SER A 561 -14.53 9.55 -22.09
C SER A 561 -16.06 9.41 -22.08
N LYS A 562 -16.66 8.94 -23.19
CA LYS A 562 -18.07 8.56 -23.23
C LYS A 562 -18.41 7.46 -22.22
N VAL A 563 -17.52 6.50 -21.99
CA VAL A 563 -17.68 5.45 -20.98
C VAL A 563 -17.74 6.03 -19.57
N VAL A 564 -16.96 7.08 -19.26
CA VAL A 564 -17.05 7.76 -17.95
C VAL A 564 -18.41 8.44 -17.79
N LEU A 565 -18.86 9.20 -18.79
CA LEU A 565 -20.19 9.83 -18.77
C LEU A 565 -21.32 8.79 -18.63
N TRP A 566 -21.23 7.68 -19.37
CA TRP A 566 -22.18 6.58 -19.28
C TRP A 566 -22.19 5.94 -17.88
N ARG A 567 -21.02 5.76 -17.25
CA ARG A 567 -20.93 5.25 -15.88
C ARG A 567 -21.60 6.18 -14.87
N ILE A 568 -21.40 7.49 -14.99
CA ILE A 568 -22.09 8.47 -14.12
C ILE A 568 -23.60 8.32 -14.32
N ASN A 569 -24.05 8.29 -15.58
CA ASN A 569 -25.45 8.13 -15.94
C ASN A 569 -26.08 6.85 -15.37
N VAL A 570 -25.39 5.70 -15.47
CA VAL A 570 -25.89 4.42 -14.93
C VAL A 570 -25.92 4.43 -13.41
N LYS A 571 -24.91 5.02 -12.75
CA LYS A 571 -24.87 5.08 -11.29
C LYS A 571 -25.98 5.96 -10.74
N ILE A 572 -26.19 7.15 -11.31
CA ILE A 572 -27.27 8.02 -10.85
C ILE A 572 -28.65 7.39 -11.06
N ASP A 573 -28.85 6.68 -12.17
CA ASP A 573 -30.10 5.94 -12.43
C ASP A 573 -30.35 4.81 -11.42
N ARG A 574 -29.31 4.27 -10.78
CA ARG A 574 -29.44 3.22 -9.76
C ARG A 574 -29.59 3.79 -8.35
N SER A 575 -28.94 4.91 -8.06
CA SER A 575 -28.84 5.45 -6.69
C SER A 575 -30.00 6.37 -6.31
N VAL A 576 -30.54 7.17 -7.25
CA VAL A 576 -31.64 8.11 -6.96
C VAL A 576 -32.96 7.35 -6.84
N ASP A 577 -33.85 7.80 -5.94
CA ASP A 577 -35.20 7.25 -5.79
C ASP A 577 -35.99 7.37 -7.11
N ASN A 578 -36.74 6.34 -7.47
CA ASN A 578 -37.58 6.32 -8.68
C ASN A 578 -38.58 7.47 -8.73
N ASN A 579 -39.05 7.97 -7.57
CA ASN A 579 -40.00 9.07 -7.48
C ASN A 579 -39.42 10.41 -7.98
N PHE A 580 -38.09 10.57 -7.95
CA PHE A 580 -37.41 11.79 -8.41
C PHE A 580 -36.90 11.69 -9.84
N LYS A 581 -37.05 10.54 -10.51
CA LYS A 581 -36.53 10.31 -11.86
C LYS A 581 -37.42 10.91 -12.93
N VAL A 582 -37.20 12.20 -13.21
CA VAL A 582 -37.83 12.89 -14.34
C VAL A 582 -36.83 13.12 -15.45
N PHE A 583 -37.06 12.48 -16.60
CA PHE A 583 -36.24 12.66 -17.78
C PHE A 583 -36.58 13.98 -18.49
N PRO A 584 -35.57 14.68 -19.06
CA PRO A 584 -35.81 15.87 -19.86
C PRO A 584 -36.67 15.55 -21.08
N LYS A 585 -37.80 16.25 -21.22
CA LYS A 585 -38.78 16.06 -22.31
C LYS A 585 -38.36 16.73 -23.62
N SER A 586 -37.52 17.76 -23.57
CA SER A 586 -36.99 18.48 -24.73
C SER A 586 -35.49 18.76 -24.59
N GLU A 587 -34.86 19.30 -25.64
CA GLU A 587 -33.41 19.60 -25.69
C GLU A 587 -32.95 20.55 -24.58
N PHE A 588 -33.82 21.46 -24.13
CA PHE A 588 -33.52 22.46 -23.09
C PHE A 588 -34.35 22.27 -21.81
N ASP A 589 -35.22 21.27 -21.75
CA ASP A 589 -36.12 21.03 -20.61
C ASP A 589 -35.38 20.78 -19.29
N TRP A 590 -34.15 20.29 -19.37
CA TRP A 590 -33.29 20.04 -18.21
C TRP A 590 -32.71 21.29 -17.55
N LEU A 591 -32.80 22.44 -18.23
CA LEU A 591 -32.39 23.75 -17.72
C LEU A 591 -33.58 24.57 -17.18
N ASN A 592 -34.81 24.08 -17.34
CA ASN A 592 -36.01 24.77 -16.91
C ASN A 592 -36.28 24.47 -15.43
N GLN A 593 -36.23 25.49 -14.57
CA GLN A 593 -36.63 25.35 -13.17
C GLN A 593 -38.14 25.11 -13.06
N PRO A 594 -38.64 24.34 -12.06
CA PRO A 594 -40.08 24.10 -11.91
C PRO A 594 -40.86 25.41 -11.75
N GLU A 595 -41.92 25.58 -12.56
CA GLU A 595 -42.92 26.63 -12.37
C GLU A 595 -43.70 26.38 -11.07
N PRO A 596 -44.13 27.43 -10.35
CA PRO A 596 -44.84 27.24 -9.09
C PRO A 596 -46.08 26.37 -9.30
N LEU A 597 -46.32 25.43 -8.38
CA LEU A 597 -47.69 25.00 -8.11
C LEU A 597 -48.43 26.26 -7.68
N ALA A 598 -49.37 26.72 -8.51
CA ALA A 598 -50.27 27.79 -8.16
C ALA A 598 -51.05 27.35 -6.92
N ASN A 599 -50.72 27.94 -5.78
CA ASN A 599 -51.57 27.98 -4.59
C ASN A 599 -52.04 29.42 -4.40
#